data_AF-A0A935FKU7-F1
#
_entry.id   AF-A0A935FKU7-F1
#
_cell.length_a   1.000
_cell.length_b   1.000
_cell.length_c   1.000
_cell.angle_alpha   90.00
_cell.angle_beta   90.00
_cell.angle_gamma   90.00
#
_symmetry.space_group_name_H-M   'P 1'
#
loop_
_entity.id
_entity.type
_entity.pdbx_description
1 polymer ?
#
loop_
_entity_poly.entity_id
_entity_poly.type
_entity_poly.pdbx_seq_one_letter_code
_entity_poly.pdbx_strand_id
1 'polypeptide(L)'
;MRRWRIGAQAAHLAGTIALCAWVVASVVATHAGAYESRPAASEPRISSRADNPEELSDCQIRLQALLTELHQEAFTLQARAVRFGFDPAGEWANWAEAWRWRWQLVAHRCRLDELANQGVSPALDLLAEVHRALSELQVSYTEVVDRFVDRYLDRLRHLNQQLTRARALIAAGRRANPRHARPSPQPVIPSPQPAEPPRDPN
;
A
#
# COMPACT_ATOMS: atom_id res chain seq x y z
N MET A 1 -36.96 -39.22 -27.77
CA MET A 1 -35.83 -38.26 -27.89
C MET A 1 -36.11 -36.86 -27.30
N ARG A 2 -37.34 -36.31 -27.35
CA ARG A 2 -37.66 -34.96 -26.80
C ARG A 2 -37.48 -34.82 -25.27
N ARG A 3 -37.83 -35.85 -24.48
CA ARG A 3 -37.69 -35.82 -23.00
C ARG A 3 -36.24 -35.75 -22.51
N TRP A 4 -35.29 -36.28 -23.26
CA TRP A 4 -33.86 -36.28 -22.90
C TRP A 4 -33.22 -34.89 -23.07
N ARG A 5 -33.66 -34.12 -24.07
CA ARG A 5 -33.15 -32.75 -24.31
C ARG A 5 -33.59 -31.75 -23.23
N ILE A 6 -34.80 -31.90 -22.69
CA ILE A 6 -35.32 -31.04 -21.62
C ILE A 6 -34.55 -31.27 -20.30
N GLY A 7 -34.22 -32.53 -19.99
CA GLY A 7 -33.42 -32.85 -18.80
C GLY A 7 -32.00 -32.29 -18.85
N ALA A 8 -31.35 -32.36 -20.01
CA ALA A 8 -29.99 -31.84 -20.19
C ALA A 8 -29.92 -30.30 -20.07
N GLN A 9 -30.92 -29.57 -20.56
CA GLN A 9 -30.98 -28.11 -20.47
C GLN A 9 -31.22 -27.63 -19.02
N ALA A 10 -32.07 -28.33 -18.26
CA ALA A 10 -32.32 -28.01 -16.86
C ALA A 10 -31.07 -28.20 -15.98
N ALA A 11 -30.31 -29.28 -16.19
CA ALA A 11 -29.07 -29.55 -15.46
C ALA A 11 -27.98 -28.50 -15.75
N HIS A 12 -27.86 -28.05 -17.00
CA HIS A 12 -26.91 -27.00 -17.36
C HIS A 12 -27.21 -25.66 -16.69
N LEU A 13 -28.49 -25.25 -16.66
CA LEU A 13 -28.91 -24.01 -16.02
C LEU A 13 -28.68 -24.05 -14.49
N ALA A 14 -29.01 -25.17 -13.85
CA ALA A 14 -28.75 -25.35 -12.42
C ALA A 14 -27.25 -25.28 -12.09
N GLY A 15 -26.39 -25.87 -12.92
CA GLY A 15 -24.94 -25.81 -12.78
C GLY A 15 -24.39 -24.37 -12.92
N THR A 16 -24.88 -23.61 -13.90
CA THR A 16 -24.47 -22.21 -14.08
C THR A 16 -24.89 -21.31 -12.92
N ILE A 17 -26.11 -21.50 -12.38
CA ILE A 17 -26.59 -20.72 -11.23
C ILE A 17 -25.76 -21.04 -9.98
N ALA A 18 -25.46 -22.32 -9.75
CA ALA A 18 -24.61 -22.73 -8.62
C ALA A 18 -23.19 -22.15 -8.73
N LEU A 19 -22.61 -22.13 -9.94
CA LEU A 19 -21.30 -21.54 -10.18
C LEU A 19 -21.33 -20.02 -9.94
N CYS A 20 -22.34 -19.32 -10.44
CA CYS A 20 -22.51 -17.88 -10.21
C CYS A 20 -22.70 -17.57 -8.71
N ALA A 21 -23.53 -18.34 -8.00
CA ALA A 21 -23.76 -18.17 -6.57
C ALA A 21 -22.47 -18.41 -5.77
N TRP A 22 -21.65 -19.39 -6.17
CA TRP A 22 -20.38 -19.69 -5.51
C TRP A 22 -19.34 -18.58 -5.73
N VAL A 23 -19.24 -18.03 -6.94
CA VAL A 23 -18.37 -16.87 -7.24
C VAL A 23 -18.82 -15.64 -6.43
N VAL A 24 -20.11 -15.35 -6.38
CA VAL A 24 -20.65 -14.23 -5.58
C VAL A 24 -20.37 -14.45 -4.09
N ALA A 25 -20.60 -15.65 -3.56
CA ALA A 25 -20.30 -15.96 -2.15
C ALA A 25 -18.81 -15.85 -1.82
N SER A 26 -17.91 -16.23 -2.74
CA SER A 26 -16.46 -16.12 -2.54
C SER A 26 -15.97 -14.67 -2.58
N VAL A 27 -16.55 -13.82 -3.44
CA VAL A 27 -16.28 -12.38 -3.46
C VAL A 27 -16.81 -11.73 -2.18
N VAL A 28 -18.02 -12.08 -1.72
CA VAL A 28 -18.57 -11.55 -0.48
C VAL A 28 -17.76 -11.99 0.74
N ALA A 29 -17.33 -13.24 0.82
CA ALA A 29 -16.52 -13.75 1.95
C ALA A 29 -15.14 -13.09 2.03
N THR A 30 -14.50 -12.81 0.89
CA THR A 30 -13.20 -12.10 0.86
C THR A 30 -13.34 -10.63 1.24
N HIS A 31 -14.47 -9.99 0.94
CA HIS A 31 -14.71 -8.60 1.32
C HIS A 31 -15.25 -8.46 2.75
N ALA A 32 -16.03 -9.43 3.25
CA ALA A 32 -16.62 -9.39 4.59
C ALA A 32 -15.56 -9.35 5.71
N GLY A 33 -14.42 -10.01 5.53
CA GLY A 33 -13.30 -9.96 6.48
C GLY A 33 -12.57 -8.60 6.55
N ALA A 34 -12.76 -7.72 5.56
CA ALA A 34 -12.17 -6.39 5.53
C ALA A 34 -13.09 -5.30 6.14
N TYR A 35 -14.35 -5.61 6.44
CA TYR A 35 -15.30 -4.66 7.05
C TYR A 35 -15.24 -4.60 8.58
N GLU A 36 -14.53 -5.54 9.22
CA GLU A 36 -14.53 -5.71 10.66
C GLU A 36 -13.43 -4.87 11.32
N SER A 37 -13.56 -3.53 11.19
CA SER A 37 -13.08 -2.49 12.12
C SER A 37 -13.29 -1.11 11.48
N ARG A 38 -14.53 -0.76 11.13
CA ARG A 38 -14.85 0.66 10.95
C ARG A 38 -14.57 1.34 12.30
N PRO A 39 -13.62 2.29 12.41
CA PRO A 39 -13.42 3.00 13.65
C PRO A 39 -14.76 3.61 14.05
N ALA A 40 -15.19 3.31 15.28
CA ALA A 40 -16.47 3.76 15.81
C ALA A 40 -16.63 5.26 15.52
N ALA A 41 -17.81 5.64 15.05
CA ALA A 41 -18.17 7.01 14.64
C ALA A 41 -18.17 8.03 15.81
N SER A 42 -17.39 7.79 16.86
CA SER A 42 -17.35 8.57 18.10
C SER A 42 -16.14 9.49 18.21
N GLU A 43 -15.24 9.53 17.22
CA GLU A 43 -14.18 10.56 17.27
C GLU A 43 -14.79 11.95 17.02
N PRO A 44 -14.39 12.97 17.81
CA PRO A 44 -14.91 14.32 17.67
C PRO A 44 -14.66 14.88 16.26
N ARG A 45 -15.68 15.53 15.69
CA ARG A 45 -15.53 16.38 14.50
C ARG A 45 -15.17 17.79 14.96
N ILE A 46 -14.42 18.52 14.14
CA ILE A 46 -14.13 19.92 14.44
C ILE A 46 -15.43 20.73 14.52
N SER A 47 -15.39 21.83 15.27
CA SER A 47 -16.49 22.76 15.42
C SER A 47 -16.91 23.34 14.05
N SER A 48 -18.19 23.66 13.88
CA SER A 48 -18.70 24.28 12.64
C SER A 48 -18.18 25.70 12.41
N ARG A 49 -17.59 26.32 13.44
CA ARG A 49 -16.96 27.64 13.34
C ARG A 49 -15.48 27.57 12.99
N ALA A 50 -14.84 26.41 13.17
CA ALA A 50 -13.41 26.18 12.91
C ALA A 50 -12.51 27.31 13.48
N ASP A 51 -12.89 27.86 14.64
CA ASP A 51 -12.23 28.98 15.32
C ASP A 51 -11.20 28.50 16.36
N ASN A 52 -11.21 27.21 16.71
CA ASN A 52 -10.26 26.60 17.63
C ASN A 52 -8.95 26.22 16.91
N PRO A 53 -7.80 26.86 17.25
CA PRO A 53 -6.52 26.54 16.61
C PRO A 53 -6.02 25.12 16.90
N GLU A 54 -6.39 24.50 18.02
CA GLU A 54 -6.00 23.13 18.35
C GLU A 54 -6.68 22.13 17.40
N GLU A 55 -7.98 22.33 17.10
CA GLU A 55 -8.72 21.52 16.13
C GLU A 55 -8.10 21.59 14.72
N LEU A 56 -7.68 22.79 14.29
CA LEU A 56 -7.03 22.98 12.99
C LEU A 56 -5.63 22.34 12.94
N SER A 57 -4.86 22.46 14.03
CA SER A 57 -3.56 21.80 14.18
C SER A 57 -3.69 20.28 14.10
N ASP A 58 -4.67 19.69 14.77
CA ASP A 58 -4.94 18.25 14.70
C ASP A 58 -5.28 17.80 13.27
N CYS A 59 -6.07 18.59 12.54
CA CYS A 59 -6.35 18.33 11.13
C CYS A 59 -5.10 18.38 10.24
N GLN A 60 -4.22 19.35 10.47
CA GLN A 60 -2.93 19.45 9.77
C GLN A 60 -2.04 18.23 10.05
N ILE A 61 -1.90 17.81 11.31
CA ILE A 61 -1.11 16.63 11.69
C ILE A 61 -1.63 15.38 10.98
N ARG A 62 -2.96 15.20 10.92
CA ARG A 62 -3.57 14.05 10.24
C ARG A 62 -3.33 14.06 8.72
N LEU A 63 -3.38 15.22 8.07
CA LEU A 63 -3.02 15.34 6.65
C LEU A 63 -1.54 15.06 6.40
N GLN A 64 -0.65 15.54 7.29
CA GLN A 64 0.78 15.27 7.20
C GLN A 64 1.10 13.78 7.38
N ALA A 65 0.37 13.08 8.26
CA ALA A 65 0.48 11.64 8.40
C ALA A 65 0.08 10.92 7.10
N LEU A 66 -1.05 11.28 6.47
CA LEU A 66 -1.48 10.71 5.19
C LEU A 66 -0.45 10.91 4.07
N LEU A 67 0.16 12.10 3.99
CA LEU A 67 1.24 12.37 3.04
C LEU A 67 2.46 11.48 3.28
N THR A 68 2.89 11.39 4.55
CA THR A 68 4.07 10.63 4.96
C THR A 68 3.89 9.15 4.64
N GLU A 69 2.74 8.58 5.00
CA GLU A 69 2.42 7.18 4.69
C GLU A 69 2.36 6.92 3.18
N LEU A 70 1.74 7.82 2.41
CA LEU A 70 1.63 7.69 0.96
C LEU A 70 3.02 7.62 0.30
N HIS A 71 3.91 8.51 0.71
CA HIS A 71 5.29 8.49 0.24
C HIS A 71 6.02 7.23 0.69
N GLN A 72 5.99 6.90 1.98
CA GLN A 72 6.69 5.73 2.53
C GLN A 72 6.26 4.42 1.88
N GLU A 73 4.96 4.22 1.65
CA GLU A 73 4.48 2.99 1.04
C GLU A 73 4.96 2.86 -0.41
N ALA A 74 4.87 3.94 -1.20
CA ALA A 74 5.30 3.92 -2.59
C ALA A 74 6.77 3.47 -2.75
N PHE A 75 7.66 3.90 -1.85
CA PHE A 75 9.07 3.48 -1.84
C PHE A 75 9.28 2.09 -1.23
N THR A 76 8.56 1.76 -0.15
CA THR A 76 8.65 0.45 0.50
C THR A 76 8.25 -0.66 -0.45
N LEU A 77 7.25 -0.42 -1.30
CA LEU A 77 6.78 -1.36 -2.30
C LEU A 77 7.86 -1.70 -3.34
N GLN A 78 8.64 -0.72 -3.79
CA GLN A 78 9.78 -0.95 -4.68
C GLN A 78 10.86 -1.82 -4.00
N ALA A 79 11.14 -1.58 -2.73
CA ALA A 79 12.10 -2.39 -1.96
C ALA A 79 11.60 -3.84 -1.78
N ARG A 80 10.30 -4.03 -1.55
CA ARG A 80 9.67 -5.35 -1.40
C ARG A 80 9.58 -6.12 -2.72
N ALA A 81 9.47 -5.43 -3.86
CA ALA A 81 9.36 -6.02 -5.20
C ALA A 81 10.53 -6.93 -5.62
N VAL A 82 11.68 -6.80 -4.95
CA VAL A 82 12.85 -7.67 -5.15
C VAL A 82 12.62 -9.07 -4.57
N ARG A 83 11.65 -9.27 -3.68
CA ARG A 83 11.37 -10.57 -3.06
C ARG A 83 10.58 -11.48 -4.01
N PHE A 84 10.95 -12.76 -4.06
CA PHE A 84 10.23 -13.76 -4.85
C PHE A 84 8.78 -13.90 -4.37
N GLY A 85 7.84 -13.98 -5.32
CA GLY A 85 6.41 -14.18 -5.03
C GLY A 85 5.66 -12.95 -4.54
N PHE A 86 6.30 -11.78 -4.47
CA PHE A 86 5.62 -10.53 -4.15
C PHE A 86 4.85 -10.03 -5.37
N ASP A 87 3.58 -9.65 -5.16
CA ASP A 87 2.72 -8.97 -6.13
C ASP A 87 2.61 -7.48 -5.76
N PRO A 88 3.47 -6.61 -6.33
CA PRO A 88 3.46 -5.19 -5.98
C PRO A 88 2.16 -4.49 -6.37
N ALA A 89 1.49 -4.90 -7.46
CA ALA A 89 0.27 -4.26 -7.92
C ALA A 89 -0.89 -4.55 -6.97
N GLY A 90 -1.07 -5.83 -6.60
CA GLY A 90 -2.09 -6.24 -5.63
C GLY A 90 -1.88 -5.60 -4.25
N GLU A 91 -0.65 -5.58 -3.75
CA GLU A 91 -0.30 -4.95 -2.48
C GLU A 91 -0.56 -3.43 -2.48
N TRP A 92 -0.19 -2.75 -3.56
CA TRP A 92 -0.49 -1.32 -3.72
C TRP A 92 -1.99 -1.06 -3.74
N ALA A 93 -2.76 -1.85 -4.50
CA ALA A 93 -4.20 -1.69 -4.62
C ALA A 93 -4.90 -1.84 -3.26
N ASN A 94 -4.54 -2.89 -2.51
CA ASN A 94 -5.08 -3.15 -1.17
C ASN A 94 -4.73 -2.02 -0.19
N TRP A 95 -3.47 -1.58 -0.18
CA TRP A 95 -3.05 -0.47 0.68
C TRP A 95 -3.73 0.85 0.28
N ALA A 96 -3.83 1.14 -1.01
CA ALA A 96 -4.43 2.37 -1.53
C ALA A 96 -5.92 2.47 -1.19
N GLU A 97 -6.63 1.34 -1.15
CA GLU A 97 -8.02 1.31 -0.68
C GLU A 97 -8.13 1.70 0.79
N ALA A 98 -7.33 1.11 1.66
CA ALA A 98 -7.29 1.46 3.08
C ALA A 98 -6.84 2.93 3.31
N TRP A 99 -5.91 3.42 2.50
CA TRP A 99 -5.49 4.83 2.52
C TRP A 99 -6.63 5.77 2.10
N ARG A 100 -7.35 5.46 1.01
CA ARG A 100 -8.49 6.26 0.54
C ARG A 100 -9.58 6.38 1.60
N TRP A 101 -9.87 5.29 2.31
CA TRP A 101 -10.81 5.31 3.43
C TRP A 101 -10.37 6.29 4.53
N ARG A 102 -9.10 6.27 4.93
CA ARG A 102 -8.56 7.19 5.95
C ARG A 102 -8.51 8.64 5.47
N TRP A 103 -8.20 8.85 4.19
CA TRP A 103 -8.28 10.16 3.54
C TRP A 103 -9.70 10.75 3.57
N GLN A 104 -10.73 9.95 3.26
CA GLN A 104 -12.14 10.38 3.39
C GLN A 104 -12.53 10.67 4.85
N LEU A 105 -12.04 9.84 5.78
CA LEU A 105 -12.31 10.01 7.20
C LEU A 105 -11.74 11.34 7.74
N VAL A 106 -10.55 11.74 7.27
CA VAL A 106 -9.97 13.05 7.62
C VAL A 106 -10.83 14.19 7.08
N ALA A 107 -11.27 14.15 5.82
CA ALA A 107 -12.19 15.17 5.29
C ALA A 107 -13.48 15.29 6.11
N HIS A 108 -14.08 14.17 6.48
CA HIS A 108 -15.31 14.16 7.27
C HIS A 108 -15.11 14.78 8.67
N ARG A 109 -14.04 14.38 9.37
CA ARG A 109 -13.73 14.85 10.74
C ARG A 109 -13.35 16.32 10.77
N CYS A 110 -12.56 16.74 9.79
CA CYS A 110 -12.11 18.12 9.62
C CYS A 110 -13.13 18.99 8.87
N ARG A 111 -14.32 18.47 8.55
CA ARG A 111 -15.37 19.19 7.81
C ARG A 111 -14.85 19.90 6.54
N LEU A 112 -13.83 19.34 5.89
CA LEU A 112 -13.14 20.02 4.78
C LEU A 112 -14.10 20.25 3.60
N ASP A 113 -14.93 19.26 3.27
CA ASP A 113 -15.93 19.38 2.20
C ASP A 113 -17.09 20.32 2.57
N GLU A 114 -17.37 20.48 3.87
CA GLU A 114 -18.51 21.23 4.37
C GLU A 114 -18.22 22.71 4.59
N LEU A 115 -16.99 23.06 4.94
CA LEU A 115 -16.64 24.42 5.40
C LEU A 115 -15.64 25.13 4.46
N ALA A 116 -14.97 24.40 3.58
CA ALA A 116 -14.04 25.01 2.64
C ALA A 116 -14.73 26.01 1.70
N ASN A 117 -14.05 27.11 1.44
CA ASN A 117 -14.49 28.25 0.63
C ASN A 117 -15.74 28.98 1.15
N GLN A 118 -16.13 28.75 2.41
CA GLN A 118 -17.23 29.48 3.06
C GLN A 118 -16.76 30.73 3.81
N GLY A 119 -15.46 31.05 3.75
CA GLY A 119 -14.89 32.21 4.46
C GLY A 119 -14.83 32.04 5.98
N VAL A 120 -14.94 30.80 6.47
CA VAL A 120 -14.93 30.48 7.92
C VAL A 120 -13.53 30.62 8.50
N SER A 121 -12.52 30.06 7.82
CA SER A 121 -11.12 30.15 8.24
C SER A 121 -10.18 29.95 7.04
N PRO A 122 -9.26 30.90 6.75
CA PRO A 122 -8.28 30.74 5.68
C PRO A 122 -7.38 29.52 5.86
N ALA A 123 -7.08 29.14 7.11
CA ALA A 123 -6.30 27.94 7.40
C ALA A 123 -7.06 26.68 6.99
N LEU A 124 -8.37 26.62 7.22
CA LEU A 124 -9.19 25.49 6.81
C LEU A 124 -9.25 25.35 5.28
N ASP A 125 -9.35 26.47 4.56
CA ASP A 125 -9.36 26.49 3.09
C ASP A 125 -8.05 25.90 2.52
N LEU A 126 -6.90 26.27 3.12
CA LEU A 126 -5.61 25.70 2.78
C LEU A 126 -5.53 24.20 3.10
N LEU A 127 -6.03 23.76 4.26
CA LEU A 127 -6.07 22.33 4.59
C LEU A 127 -6.95 21.53 3.60
N ALA A 128 -8.05 22.11 3.13
CA ALA A 128 -8.90 21.50 2.11
C ALA A 128 -8.23 21.44 0.74
N GLU A 129 -7.38 22.40 0.40
CA GLU A 129 -6.54 22.36 -0.80
C GLU A 129 -5.49 21.24 -0.71
N VAL A 130 -4.77 21.15 0.42
CA VAL A 130 -3.80 20.07 0.68
C VAL A 130 -4.47 18.69 0.60
N HIS A 131 -5.67 18.55 1.18
CA HIS A 131 -6.44 17.30 1.12
C HIS A 131 -6.76 16.87 -0.32
N ARG A 132 -7.17 17.82 -1.19
CA ARG A 132 -7.41 17.55 -2.62
C ARG A 132 -6.12 17.13 -3.33
N ALA A 133 -5.03 17.87 -3.13
CA ALA A 133 -3.73 17.57 -3.73
C ALA A 133 -3.20 16.18 -3.33
N LEU A 134 -3.49 15.69 -2.12
CA LEU A 134 -3.13 14.34 -1.70
C LEU A 134 -3.80 13.25 -2.54
N SER A 135 -5.05 13.45 -2.96
CA SER A 135 -5.75 12.51 -3.84
C SER A 135 -5.09 12.46 -5.22
N GLU A 136 -4.73 13.61 -5.78
CA GLU A 136 -4.03 13.71 -7.06
C GLU A 136 -2.63 13.06 -7.01
N LEU A 137 -1.92 13.26 -5.89
CA LEU A 137 -0.62 12.63 -5.65
C LEU A 137 -0.75 11.10 -5.53
N GLN A 138 -1.82 10.59 -4.90
CA GLN A 138 -2.06 9.15 -4.80
C GLN A 138 -2.27 8.50 -6.17
N VAL A 139 -3.01 9.18 -7.06
CA VAL A 139 -3.17 8.74 -8.47
C VAL A 139 -1.82 8.74 -9.18
N SER A 140 -1.03 9.80 -9.01
CA SER A 140 0.31 9.90 -9.61
C SER A 140 1.25 8.79 -9.15
N TYR A 141 1.24 8.44 -7.85
CA TYR A 141 2.00 7.29 -7.35
C TYR A 141 1.51 5.96 -7.89
N THR A 142 0.20 5.80 -8.10
CA THR A 142 -0.35 4.60 -8.73
C THR A 142 0.24 4.40 -10.14
N GLU A 143 0.29 5.46 -10.94
CA GLU A 143 0.91 5.40 -12.27
C GLU A 143 2.43 5.10 -12.22
N VAL A 144 3.12 5.55 -11.18
CA VAL A 144 4.54 5.22 -10.97
C VAL A 144 4.71 3.74 -10.63
N VAL A 145 3.85 3.20 -9.74
CA VAL A 145 3.86 1.78 -9.37
C VAL A 145 3.53 0.91 -10.57
N ASP A 146 2.51 1.23 -11.34
CA ASP A 146 2.11 0.48 -12.54
C ASP A 146 3.23 0.45 -13.56
N ARG A 147 3.84 1.61 -13.87
CA ARG A 147 5.00 1.67 -14.77
C ARG A 147 6.20 0.90 -14.24
N PHE A 148 6.39 0.87 -12.92
CA PHE A 148 7.47 0.10 -12.31
C PHE A 148 7.24 -1.40 -12.48
N VAL A 149 6.01 -1.86 -12.21
CA VAL A 149 5.59 -3.25 -12.38
C VAL A 149 5.79 -3.68 -13.83
N ASP A 150 5.28 -2.90 -14.79
CA ASP A 150 5.34 -3.23 -16.21
C ASP A 150 6.77 -3.27 -16.76
N ARG A 151 7.63 -2.32 -16.36
CA ARG A 151 8.95 -2.16 -16.99
C ARG A 151 10.07 -2.91 -16.29
N TYR A 152 10.03 -3.03 -14.97
CA TYR A 152 11.20 -3.45 -14.19
C TYR A 152 11.02 -4.76 -13.45
N LEU A 153 9.79 -5.16 -13.12
CA LEU A 153 9.56 -6.30 -12.22
C LEU A 153 10.12 -7.61 -12.79
N ASP A 154 9.88 -7.90 -14.07
CA ASP A 154 10.39 -9.11 -14.71
C ASP A 154 11.91 -9.13 -14.81
N ARG A 155 12.52 -7.97 -15.10
CA ARG A 155 13.97 -7.82 -15.12
C ARG A 155 14.58 -8.04 -13.73
N LEU A 156 13.98 -7.49 -12.68
CA LEU A 156 14.42 -7.69 -11.30
C LEU A 156 14.29 -9.16 -10.88
N ARG A 157 13.17 -9.81 -11.19
CA ARG A 157 12.97 -11.25 -10.97
C ARG A 157 14.03 -12.07 -11.67
N HIS A 158 14.32 -11.76 -12.94
CA HIS A 158 15.37 -12.44 -13.70
C HIS A 158 16.74 -12.29 -13.05
N LEU A 159 17.14 -11.07 -12.67
CA LEU A 159 18.42 -10.82 -12.00
C LEU A 159 18.52 -11.56 -10.65
N ASN A 160 17.45 -11.60 -9.86
CA ASN A 160 17.40 -12.37 -8.62
C ASN A 160 17.53 -13.87 -8.84
N GLN A 161 16.94 -14.41 -9.91
CA GLN A 161 17.12 -15.81 -10.29
C GLN A 161 18.57 -16.09 -10.67
N GLN A 162 19.21 -15.20 -11.43
CA GLN A 162 20.62 -15.33 -11.78
C GLN A 162 21.52 -15.29 -10.54
N LEU A 163 21.29 -14.35 -9.61
CA LEU A 163 22.05 -14.26 -8.36
C LEU A 163 21.87 -15.52 -7.48
N THR A 164 20.65 -16.04 -7.40
CA THR A 164 20.37 -17.29 -6.67
C THR A 164 21.11 -18.48 -7.29
N ARG A 165 21.10 -18.62 -8.62
CA ARG A 165 21.86 -19.65 -9.35
C ARG A 165 23.37 -19.51 -9.13
N ALA A 166 23.90 -18.30 -9.21
CA ALA A 166 25.31 -18.03 -8.97
C ALA A 166 25.74 -18.44 -7.54
N ARG A 167 24.94 -18.08 -6.52
CA ARG A 167 25.18 -18.52 -5.12
C ARG A 167 25.19 -20.04 -4.99
N ALA A 168 24.27 -20.74 -5.65
CA ALA A 168 24.22 -22.20 -5.63
C ALA A 168 25.48 -22.84 -6.25
N LEU A 169 25.94 -22.31 -7.39
CA LEU A 169 27.17 -22.77 -8.04
C LEU A 169 28.42 -22.53 -7.18
N ILE A 170 28.53 -21.35 -6.55
CA ILE A 170 29.62 -21.03 -5.62
C ILE A 170 29.61 -22.01 -4.44
N ALA A 171 28.44 -22.28 -3.86
CA ALA A 171 28.29 -23.22 -2.76
C ALA A 171 28.63 -24.66 -3.16
N ALA A 172 28.31 -25.09 -4.39
CA ALA A 172 28.72 -26.39 -4.92
C ALA A 172 30.24 -26.47 -5.13
N GLY A 173 30.84 -25.44 -5.73
CA GLY A 173 32.30 -25.36 -5.94
C GLY A 173 33.10 -25.41 -4.64
N ARG A 174 32.63 -24.71 -3.59
CA ARG A 174 33.25 -24.78 -2.24
C ARG A 174 33.19 -26.18 -1.64
N ARG A 175 32.10 -26.93 -1.86
CA ARG A 175 31.95 -28.31 -1.39
C ARG A 175 32.85 -29.28 -2.16
N ALA A 176 32.99 -29.08 -3.47
CA ALA A 176 33.83 -29.92 -4.32
C ALA A 176 35.34 -29.69 -4.09
N ASN A 177 35.76 -28.49 -3.65
CA ASN A 177 37.16 -28.16 -3.40
C ASN A 177 37.36 -27.55 -2.00
N PRO A 178 37.57 -28.38 -0.96
CA PRO A 178 37.71 -27.92 0.43
C PRO A 178 38.95 -27.04 0.68
N ARG A 179 39.94 -27.02 -0.23
CA ARG A 179 41.09 -26.09 -0.12
C ARG A 179 40.67 -24.62 -0.23
N HIS A 180 39.51 -24.33 -0.84
CA HIS A 180 38.91 -23.00 -0.89
C HIS A 180 37.87 -22.74 0.21
N ALA A 181 37.70 -23.66 1.16
CA ALA A 181 36.83 -23.45 2.33
C ALA A 181 37.50 -22.59 3.42
N ARG A 182 38.76 -22.18 3.24
CA ARG A 182 39.38 -21.19 4.13
C ARG A 182 38.57 -19.90 4.01
N PRO A 183 37.88 -19.45 5.07
CA PRO A 183 37.04 -18.27 4.99
C PRO A 183 37.89 -17.10 4.51
N SER A 184 37.53 -16.50 3.38
CA SER A 184 38.09 -15.22 2.99
C SER A 184 37.89 -14.27 4.17
N PRO A 185 38.92 -13.52 4.60
CA PRO A 185 38.74 -12.52 5.66
C PRO A 185 37.54 -11.67 5.27
N GLN A 186 36.51 -11.63 6.13
CA GLN A 186 35.33 -10.84 5.84
C GLN A 186 35.78 -9.41 5.56
N PRO A 187 35.22 -8.73 4.55
CA PRO A 187 35.42 -7.30 4.42
C PRO A 187 35.05 -6.69 5.78
N VAL A 188 36.02 -6.06 6.43
CA VAL A 188 35.78 -5.31 7.66
C VAL A 188 34.87 -4.17 7.23
N ILE A 189 33.56 -4.38 7.35
CA ILE A 189 32.59 -3.29 7.21
C ILE A 189 32.90 -2.40 8.42
N PRO A 190 33.42 -1.18 8.21
CA PRO A 190 33.67 -0.29 9.32
C PRO A 190 32.35 -0.13 10.07
N SER A 191 32.38 -0.41 11.38
CA SER A 191 31.23 -0.18 12.24
C SER A 191 30.71 1.23 11.99
N PRO A 192 29.39 1.43 11.82
CA PRO A 192 28.84 2.76 11.69
C PRO A 192 29.35 3.60 12.87
N GLN A 193 30.12 4.65 12.56
CA GLN A 193 30.60 5.54 13.60
C GLN A 193 29.37 6.14 14.32
N PRO A 194 29.38 6.21 15.66
CA PRO A 194 28.36 6.93 16.39
C PRO A 194 28.23 8.34 15.78
N ALA A 195 27.01 8.76 15.46
CA ALA A 195 26.78 10.11 14.98
C ALA A 195 27.39 11.11 15.98
N GLU A 196 28.30 11.97 15.52
CA GLU A 196 28.88 13.03 16.33
C GLU A 196 27.71 13.90 16.86
N PRO A 197 27.60 14.12 18.18
CA PRO A 197 26.53 14.94 18.71
C PRO A 197 26.62 16.35 18.12
N PRO A 198 25.48 17.03 17.89
CA PRO A 198 25.47 18.39 17.38
C PRO A 198 26.31 19.30 18.29
N ARG A 199 27.27 20.02 17.70
CA ARG A 199 28.03 21.03 18.43
C ARG A 199 27.11 22.19 18.77
N ASP A 200 27.06 22.56 20.04
CA ASP A 200 26.36 23.76 20.49
C ASP A 200 26.97 25.00 19.80
N PRO A 201 26.15 25.87 19.18
CA PRO A 201 26.60 27.16 18.71
C PRO A 201 26.78 28.10 19.92
N ASN A 202 28.03 28.46 20.20
CA ASN A 202 28.36 29.64 21.01
C ASN A 202 28.19 30.92 20.19
#